data_AF-A0A5A7MYY2-F1
#
_entry.id   AF-A0A5A7MYY2-F1
#
_cell.length_a   1.000
_cell.length_b   1.000
_cell.length_c   1.000
_cell.angle_alpha   90.00
_cell.angle_beta   90.00
_cell.angle_gamma   90.00
#
_symmetry.space_group_name_H-M   'P 1'
#
loop_
_entity.id
_entity.type
_entity.pdbx_description
1 polymer ?
#
loop_
_entity_poly.entity_id
_entity_poly.type
_entity_poly.pdbx_seq_one_letter_code
_entity_poly.pdbx_strand_id
1 'polypeptide(L)' 'MALPIITPLVAGNWKMHGLLKDLEEARHLQALLTENPAQAEVLLCPPTTLIHPMTAWYAAAP' A
#
# COMPACT_ATOMS: atom_id res chain seq x y z
N MET A 1 33.17 -6.69 9.28
CA MET A 1 32.07 -6.36 8.35
C MET A 1 30.82 -6.12 9.18
N ALA A 2 30.24 -4.91 9.13
CA ALA A 2 28.95 -4.64 9.75
C ALA A 2 27.83 -5.22 8.86
N LEU A 3 26.79 -5.77 9.47
CA LEU A 3 25.59 -6.22 8.74
C LEU A 3 24.82 -5.00 8.22
N PRO A 4 24.18 -5.10 7.04
CA PRO A 4 23.33 -4.02 6.54
C PRO A 4 22.16 -3.79 7.50
N ILE A 5 21.79 -2.53 7.69
CA ILE A 5 20.56 -2.19 8.39
C ILE A 5 19.41 -2.52 7.44
N ILE A 6 18.58 -3.49 7.82
CA ILE A 6 17.43 -3.94 7.04
C ILE A 6 16.19 -3.18 7.54
N THR A 7 15.54 -2.43 6.65
CA THR A 7 14.24 -1.83 6.94
C THR A 7 13.17 -2.92 7.01
N PRO A 8 12.35 -2.99 8.07
CA PRO A 8 11.23 -3.93 8.12
C PRO A 8 10.23 -3.69 7.00
N LEU A 9 9.62 -4.75 6.46
CA LEU A 9 8.57 -4.68 5.45
C LEU A 9 7.25 -5.21 6.02
N VAL A 10 6.19 -4.41 5.91
CA VAL A 10 4.81 -4.81 6.19
C VAL A 10 4.06 -4.95 4.87
N ALA A 11 3.77 -6.18 4.47
CA ALA A 11 3.06 -6.48 3.23
C ALA A 11 1.61 -6.95 3.49
N GLY A 12 0.63 -6.14 3.10
CA GLY A 12 -0.80 -6.45 3.18
C GLY A 12 -1.29 -7.15 1.92
N ASN A 13 -1.38 -8.48 1.93
CA ASN A 13 -1.93 -9.25 0.82
C ASN A 13 -3.45 -9.45 0.96
N TRP A 14 -4.22 -8.81 0.09
CA TRP A 14 -5.68 -8.91 0.06
C TRP A 14 -6.17 -10.27 -0.48
N LYS A 15 -5.28 -11.05 -1.11
CA LYS A 15 -5.60 -12.31 -1.77
C LYS A 15 -6.69 -12.06 -2.82
N MET A 16 -7.82 -12.74 -2.72
CA MET A 16 -8.97 -12.60 -3.62
C MET A 16 -10.08 -11.74 -3.00
N HIS A 17 -9.73 -10.80 -2.11
CA HIS A 17 -10.67 -9.85 -1.51
C HIS A 17 -10.47 -8.45 -2.09
N GLY A 18 -11.57 -7.76 -2.29
CA GLY A 18 -11.59 -6.40 -2.81
C GLY A 18 -12.43 -6.25 -4.08
N LEU A 19 -13.28 -5.24 -4.06
CA LEU A 19 -14.03 -4.69 -5.16
C LEU A 19 -13.65 -3.21 -5.33
N LEU A 20 -14.15 -2.56 -6.38
CA LEU A 20 -13.87 -1.13 -6.64
C LEU A 20 -14.21 -0.22 -5.45
N LYS A 21 -15.25 -0.57 -4.67
CA LYS A 21 -15.65 0.20 -3.47
C LYS A 21 -14.61 0.14 -2.34
N ASP A 22 -13.85 -0.96 -2.25
CA ASP A 22 -12.92 -1.23 -1.16
C ASP A 22 -11.58 -0.52 -1.37
N LEU A 23 -11.39 0.08 -2.54
CA LEU A 23 -10.21 0.86 -2.84
C LEU A 23 -10.10 2.13 -1.94
N GLU A 24 -11.20 2.60 -1.34
CA GLU A 24 -11.18 3.68 -0.34
C GLU A 24 -10.35 3.31 0.89
N GLU A 25 -10.31 2.02 1.27
CA GLU A 25 -9.45 1.53 2.37
C GLU A 25 -7.97 1.76 2.06
N ALA A 26 -7.55 1.61 0.80
CA ALA A 26 -6.17 1.85 0.39
C ALA A 26 -5.82 3.34 0.41
N ARG A 27 -6.77 4.23 0.08
CA ARG A 27 -6.60 5.69 0.21
C ARG A 27 -6.48 6.11 1.67
N HIS A 28 -7.34 5.56 2.52
CA HIS A 28 -7.29 5.82 3.94
C HIS A 28 -5.96 5.37 4.55
N LEU A 29 -5.47 4.18 4.17
CA LEU A 29 -4.15 3.71 4.57
C LEU A 29 -3.02 4.66 4.11
N GLN A 30 -3.07 5.14 2.87
CA GLN A 30 -2.09 6.10 2.35
C GLN A 30 -2.10 7.41 3.15
N ALA A 31 -3.28 7.96 3.44
CA ALA A 31 -3.43 9.18 4.22
C ALA A 31 -2.83 9.03 5.62
N LEU A 32 -3.16 7.93 6.31
CA LEU A 32 -2.63 7.62 7.65
C LEU A 32 -1.10 7.48 7.65
N LEU A 33 -0.51 6.84 6.62
CA LEU A 33 0.93 6.71 6.50
C LEU A 33 1.64 8.02 6.12
N THR A 34 0.93 8.95 5.49
CA THR A 34 1.44 10.29 5.18
C THR A 34 1.45 11.17 6.42
N GLU A 35 0.38 11.12 7.22
CA GLU A 35 0.27 11.84 8.49
C GLU A 35 1.19 11.26 9.57
N ASN A 36 1.34 9.93 9.60
CA ASN A 36 2.17 9.20 10.55
C ASN A 36 3.05 8.16 9.85
N PRO A 37 4.25 8.56 9.40
CA PRO A 37 5.18 7.67 8.71
C PRO A 37 5.57 6.46 9.56
N ALA A 38 5.40 5.27 9.01
CA ALA A 38 5.83 4.04 9.66
C ALA A 38 7.36 3.93 9.69
N GLN A 39 7.91 3.29 10.73
CA GLN A 39 9.31 2.86 10.78
C GLN A 39 9.55 1.55 10.00
N ALA A 40 8.85 1.40 8.88
CA ALA A 40 8.85 0.23 8.01
C ALA A 40 8.43 0.64 6.60
N GLU A 41 8.85 -0.13 5.61
CA GLU A 41 8.26 -0.08 4.28
C GLU A 41 6.88 -0.74 4.32
N VAL A 42 5.91 -0.14 3.64
CA VAL A 42 4.55 -0.66 3.55
C VAL A 42 4.18 -0.96 2.11
N LEU A 43 3.76 -2.20 1.86
CA LEU A 43 3.32 -2.68 0.56
C LEU A 43 1.88 -3.20 0.66
N LEU A 44 1.06 -2.88 -0.33
CA LEU A 44 -0.28 -3.44 -0.50
C LEU A 44 -0.32 -4.31 -1.75
N CYS A 45 -0.81 -5.55 -1.62
CA CYS A 45 -0.95 -6.50 -2.73
C CYS A 45 -2.44 -6.78 -2.98
N PRO A 46 -3.12 -5.97 -3.82
CA PRO A 46 -4.52 -6.18 -4.17
C PRO A 46 -4.69 -7.37 -5.15
N PRO A 47 -5.92 -7.91 -5.34
CA PRO A 47 -6.22 -8.81 -6.45
C PRO A 47 -5.93 -8.12 -7.80
N THR A 48 -5.56 -8.91 -8.82
CA THR A 48 -5.12 -8.41 -10.13
C THR A 48 -6.10 -7.43 -10.78
N THR A 49 -7.40 -7.64 -10.59
CA THR A 49 -8.48 -6.78 -11.09
C THR A 49 -8.44 -5.35 -10.55
N LEU A 50 -7.78 -5.13 -9.41
CA LEU A 50 -7.69 -3.83 -8.74
C LEU A 50 -6.33 -3.15 -8.90
N ILE A 51 -5.32 -3.81 -9.50
CA ILE A 51 -4.00 -3.20 -9.73
C ILE A 51 -4.12 -1.93 -10.59
N HIS A 52 -4.79 -2.01 -11.75
CA HIS A 52 -4.95 -0.85 -12.63
C HIS A 52 -5.79 0.29 -12.01
N PRO A 53 -6.95 0.02 -11.38
CA PRO A 53 -7.67 1.04 -10.61
C PRO A 53 -6.83 1.71 -9.52
N MET A 54 -6.01 0.96 -8.78
CA MET A 54 -5.14 1.53 -7.73
C MET A 54 -4.04 2.42 -8.30
N THR A 55 -3.40 2.03 -9.40
CA THR A 55 -2.32 2.84 -10.00
C THR A 55 -2.84 4.14 -10.62
N ALA A 56 -4.05 4.12 -11.17
CA ALA A 56 -4.69 5.31 -11.73
C ALA A 56 -4.85 6.44 -10.70
N TRP A 57 -4.97 6.11 -9.43
CA TRP A 57 -5.15 7.09 -8.36
C TRP A 57 -3.84 7.62 -7.81
N TYR A 58 -2.82 6.77 -7.76
CA TYR A 58 -1.47 7.21 -7.40
C TYR A 58 -0.92 8.24 -8.40
N ALA A 59 -1.22 8.08 -9.69
CA ALA A 59 -0.85 9.05 -10.73
C ALA A 59 -1.62 10.38 -10.65
N ALA A 60 -2.72 10.44 -9.90
CA ALA A 60 -3.55 11.63 -9.73
C ALA A 60 -3.30 12.37 -8.40
N ALA A 61 -2.40 11.86 -7.56
CA ALA A 61 -1.91 12.59 -6.39
C ALA A 61 -0.92 13.68 -6.84
N PRO A 62 -0.98 14.90 -6.26
CA PRO A 62 -0.06 15.99 -6.59
C PRO A 62 1.40 15.68 -6.25
#